data_AF-A0A6P0XPM0-F1
#
_entry.id   AF-A0A6P0XPM0-F1
#
_cell.length_a   1.000
_cell.length_b   1.000
_cell.length_c   1.000
_cell.angle_alpha   90.00
_cell.angle_beta   90.00
_cell.angle_gamma   90.00
#
_symmetry.space_group_name_H-M   'P 1'
#
loop_
_entity.id
_entity.type
_entity.pdbx_description
1 polymer ?
#
loop_
_entity_poly.entity_id
_entity_poly.type
_entity_poly.pdbx_seq_one_letter_code
_entity_poly.pdbx_strand_id
1 'polypeptide(L)'
;MKRYLILSALASLGIFLQAGSANDQYRCNFRYKVGANDWVNESASATTRSLAKGSVASILESKEAKANREGQSFDSNNLFCREVLGD
;
A
#
# COMPACT_ATOMS: atom_id res chain seq x y z
N MET A 1 11.21 30.40 36.50
CA MET A 1 10.75 29.02 36.25
C MET A 1 9.44 29.08 35.49
N LYS A 2 9.43 28.68 34.21
CA LYS A 2 8.25 28.72 33.34
C LYS A 2 8.14 27.35 32.67
N ARG A 3 7.14 26.58 33.11
CA ARG A 3 6.80 25.26 32.56
C ARG A 3 6.07 25.50 31.24
N TYR A 4 6.63 25.02 30.14
CA TYR A 4 5.91 24.93 28.87
C TYR A 4 5.72 23.48 28.49
N LEU A 5 4.47 23.23 28.12
CA LEU A 5 3.79 21.96 27.99
C LEU A 5 4.37 21.10 26.85
N ILE A 6 4.38 19.80 27.10
CA ILE A 6 4.55 18.73 26.13
C ILE A 6 3.51 18.92 25.02
N LEU A 7 3.94 19.05 23.76
CA LEU A 7 3.04 18.99 22.60
C LEU A 7 3.65 18.13 21.48
N SER A 8 2.88 17.09 21.13
CA SER A 8 2.82 16.40 19.82
C SER A 8 4.02 15.52 19.49
N ALA A 9 4.07 14.22 19.83
CA ALA A 9 3.20 13.13 19.35
C ALA A 9 3.02 13.13 17.83
N LEU A 10 3.69 12.16 17.19
CA LEU A 10 3.44 11.61 15.86
C LEU A 10 3.39 12.62 14.71
N ALA A 11 4.57 12.92 14.15
CA ALA A 11 4.67 13.26 12.74
C ALA A 11 4.21 12.04 11.92
N SER A 12 2.90 12.02 11.67
CA SER A 12 2.17 11.34 10.63
C SER A 12 3.03 10.76 9.50
N LEU A 13 3.12 9.43 9.55
CA LEU A 13 2.85 8.52 8.43
C LEU A 13 3.01 9.11 7.02
N GLY A 14 4.09 8.67 6.36
CA GLY A 14 3.96 7.95 5.10
C GLY A 14 3.31 8.71 3.95
N ILE A 15 3.95 9.79 3.48
CA ILE A 15 3.77 10.21 2.09
C ILE A 15 4.79 9.45 1.24
N PHE A 16 4.54 8.16 1.03
CA PHE A 16 5.05 7.46 -0.16
C PHE A 16 3.89 7.38 -1.16
N LEU A 17 3.43 8.54 -1.64
CA LEU A 17 2.47 8.59 -2.72
C LEU A 17 3.20 8.17 -4.01
N GLN A 18 2.96 6.91 -4.36
CA GLN A 18 3.18 6.21 -5.62
C GLN A 18 3.75 7.10 -6.74
N ALA A 19 5.02 6.89 -7.06
CA ALA A 19 5.54 7.23 -8.38
C ALA A 19 4.88 6.27 -9.39
N GLY A 20 3.65 6.59 -9.81
CA GLY A 20 3.14 6.07 -11.07
C GLY A 20 3.98 6.70 -12.18
N SER A 21 4.58 5.88 -13.03
CA SER A 21 5.29 6.38 -14.21
C SER A 21 4.30 7.11 -15.10
N ALA A 22 4.75 8.19 -15.76
CA ALA A 22 3.96 8.85 -16.82
C ALA A 22 3.57 7.88 -17.96
N ASN A 23 4.23 6.72 -18.04
CA ASN A 23 3.97 5.67 -19.02
C ASN A 23 3.15 4.49 -18.47
N ASP A 24 2.65 4.55 -17.23
CA ASP A 24 1.85 3.45 -16.68
C ASP A 24 0.48 3.36 -17.35
N GLN A 25 0.25 2.25 -18.03
CA GLN A 25 -1.00 2.00 -18.75
C GLN A 25 -2.01 1.22 -17.91
N TYR A 26 -1.59 0.55 -16.84
CA TYR A 26 -2.46 -0.25 -15.99
C TYR A 26 -2.32 0.12 -14.52
N ARG A 27 -3.45 0.11 -13.79
CA ARG A 27 -3.52 0.28 -12.35
C ARG A 27 -4.35 -0.83 -11.72
N CYS A 28 -3.73 -1.56 -10.80
CA CYS A 28 -4.35 -2.59 -9.98
C CYS A 28 -4.55 -2.08 -8.55
N ASN A 29 -5.79 -2.08 -8.07
CA ASN A 29 -6.13 -1.75 -6.69
C ASN A 29 -6.26 -3.04 -5.88
N PHE A 30 -5.78 -3.00 -4.65
CA PHE A 30 -5.82 -4.10 -3.71
C PHE A 30 -6.03 -3.55 -2.29
N ARG A 31 -6.41 -4.43 -1.38
CA ARG A 31 -6.48 -4.09 0.04
C ARG A 31 -5.84 -5.19 0.87
N TYR A 32 -5.34 -4.81 2.04
CA TYR A 32 -4.79 -5.73 3.02
C TYR A 32 -5.13 -5.31 4.44
N LYS A 33 -5.04 -6.23 5.38
CA LYS A 33 -5.21 -6.01 6.81
C LYS A 33 -4.10 -6.75 7.55
N VAL A 34 -3.58 -6.12 8.61
CA VAL A 34 -2.58 -6.72 9.50
C VAL A 34 -3.14 -6.76 10.91
N GLY A 35 -3.16 -7.92 11.54
CA GLY A 35 -3.69 -8.10 12.89
C GLY A 35 -5.16 -7.69 13.00
N ALA A 36 -5.50 -6.98 14.09
CA ALA A 36 -6.85 -6.47 14.33
C ALA A 36 -7.14 -5.12 13.65
N ASN A 37 -6.19 -4.55 12.90
CA ASN A 37 -6.33 -3.21 12.31
C ASN A 37 -7.39 -3.15 11.21
N ASP A 38 -7.71 -1.94 10.74
CA ASP A 38 -8.60 -1.74 9.60
C ASP A 38 -7.95 -2.13 8.26
N TRP A 39 -8.78 -2.32 7.25
CA TRP A 39 -8.33 -2.56 5.88
C TRP A 39 -7.63 -1.32 5.33
N VAL A 40 -6.43 -1.53 4.78
CA VAL A 40 -5.66 -0.53 4.04
C VAL A 40 -5.88 -0.75 2.55
N ASN A 41 -6.22 0.32 1.82
CA ASN A 41 -6.37 0.29 0.37
C ASN A 41 -5.12 0.87 -0.30
N GLU A 42 -4.53 0.14 -1.23
CA GLU A 42 -3.36 0.55 -2.00
C GLU A 42 -3.54 0.21 -3.50
N SER A 43 -2.62 0.71 -4.32
CA SER A 43 -2.58 0.39 -5.74
C SER A 43 -1.15 0.25 -6.24
N ALA A 44 -0.99 -0.54 -7.30
CA ALA A 44 0.23 -0.62 -8.07
C ALA A 44 -0.09 -0.35 -9.54
N SER A 45 0.79 0.40 -10.19
CA SER A 45 0.66 0.76 -11.60
C SER A 45 1.86 0.25 -12.39
N ALA A 46 1.65 -0.06 -13.67
CA ALA A 46 2.72 -0.49 -14.58
C ALA A 46 2.31 -0.29 -16.05
N THR A 47 3.28 -0.45 -16.96
CA THR A 47 3.07 -0.40 -18.42
C THR A 47 2.21 -1.54 -18.97
N THR A 48 2.09 -2.68 -18.26
CA THR A 48 1.23 -3.80 -18.67
C THR A 48 0.42 -4.34 -17.49
N ARG A 49 -0.73 -4.96 -17.77
CA ARG A 49 -1.58 -5.59 -16.75
C ARG A 49 -0.83 -6.64 -15.93
N SER A 50 0.00 -7.46 -16.58
CA SER A 50 0.75 -8.53 -15.90
C SER A 50 1.79 -7.96 -14.95
N LEU A 51 2.50 -6.90 -15.36
CA LEU A 51 3.47 -6.22 -14.49
C LEU A 51 2.77 -5.58 -13.28
N ALA A 52 1.64 -4.90 -13.49
CA ALA A 52 0.89 -4.28 -12.40
C ALA A 52 0.41 -5.33 -11.38
N LYS A 53 -0.09 -6.48 -11.86
CA LYS A 53 -0.45 -7.62 -10.98
C LYS A 53 0.76 -8.20 -10.26
N GLY A 54 1.90 -8.35 -10.94
CA GLY A 54 3.15 -8.81 -10.34
C GLY A 54 3.63 -7.87 -9.22
N SER A 55 3.53 -6.56 -9.42
CA SER A 55 3.82 -5.57 -8.39
C SER A 55 2.89 -5.69 -7.18
N VAL A 56 1.58 -5.90 -7.39
CA VAL A 56 0.64 -6.17 -6.28
C VAL A 56 1.05 -7.41 -5.51
N ALA A 57 1.35 -8.52 -6.19
CA ALA A 57 1.77 -9.77 -5.54
C ALA A 57 3.02 -9.55 -4.69
N SER A 58 4.05 -8.90 -5.25
CA SER A 58 5.31 -8.61 -4.53
C SER A 58 5.10 -7.72 -3.31
N ILE A 59 4.22 -6.72 -3.40
CA ILE A 59 3.87 -5.85 -2.25
C ILE A 59 3.19 -6.68 -1.17
N LEU A 60 2.19 -7.49 -1.52
CA LEU A 60 1.46 -8.32 -0.56
C LEU A 60 2.38 -9.33 0.13
N GLU A 61 3.23 -10.04 -0.62
CA GLU A 61 4.24 -10.97 -0.08
C GLU A 61 5.18 -10.28 0.92
N SER A 62 5.64 -9.06 0.60
CA SER A 62 6.51 -8.28 1.48
C SER A 62 5.80 -7.90 2.79
N LYS A 63 4.53 -7.49 2.71
CA LYS A 63 3.71 -7.12 3.88
C LYS A 63 3.39 -8.34 4.73
N GLU A 64 3.02 -9.46 4.12
CA GLU A 64 2.77 -10.72 4.81
C GLU A 64 4.02 -11.22 5.54
N ALA A 65 5.17 -11.23 4.88
CA ALA A 65 6.44 -11.63 5.49
C ALA A 65 6.82 -10.72 6.68
N LYS A 66 6.48 -9.42 6.62
CA LYS A 66 6.64 -8.52 7.76
C LYS A 66 5.67 -8.85 8.90
N ALA A 67 4.39 -9.02 8.61
CA ALA A 67 3.37 -9.37 9.60
C ALA A 67 3.72 -10.68 10.33
N ASN A 68 4.14 -11.71 9.58
CA ASN A 68 4.55 -13.00 10.14
C ASN A 68 5.77 -12.87 11.05
N ARG A 69 6.78 -12.06 10.69
CA ARG A 69 7.94 -11.78 11.55
C ARG A 69 7.56 -11.06 12.85
N GLU A 70 6.49 -10.28 12.81
CA GLU A 70 5.96 -9.55 13.97
C GLU A 70 4.91 -10.36 14.76
N GLY A 71 4.63 -11.60 14.36
CA GLY A 71 3.62 -12.46 15.01
C GLY A 71 2.18 -11.98 14.80
N GLN A 72 1.91 -11.23 13.72
CA GLN A 72 0.60 -10.69 13.39
C GLN A 72 -0.05 -11.47 12.25
N SER A 73 -1.38 -11.57 12.24
CA SER A 73 -2.12 -12.14 11.12
C SER A 73 -2.09 -11.21 9.90
N PHE A 74 -2.23 -11.77 8.70
CA PHE A 74 -2.30 -11.03 7.46
C PHE A 74 -3.48 -11.51 6.62
N ASP A 75 -4.21 -10.58 6.01
CA ASP A 75 -5.28 -10.85 5.06
C ASP A 75 -5.19 -9.87 3.88
N SER A 76 -5.55 -10.31 2.67
CA SER A 76 -5.47 -9.49 1.47
C SER A 76 -6.48 -9.88 0.40
N ASN A 77 -6.97 -8.87 -0.34
CA ASN A 77 -7.86 -9.06 -1.47
C ASN A 77 -7.43 -8.20 -2.66
N ASN A 78 -7.36 -8.82 -3.84
CA ASN A 78 -7.28 -8.10 -5.11
C ASN A 78 -8.66 -7.54 -5.46
N LEU A 79 -8.75 -6.22 -5.71
CA LEU A 79 -10.02 -5.56 -5.97
C LEU A 79 -10.30 -5.46 -7.46
N PHE A 80 -9.42 -4.77 -8.21
CA PHE A 80 -9.66 -4.53 -9.63
C PHE A 80 -8.40 -4.02 -10.36
N CYS A 81 -8.21 -4.47 -11.60
CA CYS A 81 -7.15 -3.99 -12.48
C CYS A 81 -7.73 -3.37 -13.76
N ARG A 82 -7.49 -2.07 -13.95
CA ARG A 82 -7.95 -1.33 -15.13
C ARG A 82 -6.80 -0.71 -15.91
N GLU A 83 -7.07 -0.49 -17.18
CA GLU A 83 -6.26 0.41 -18.00
C GLU A 83 -6.50 1.86 -17.53
N VAL A 84 -5.46 2.68 -17.53
CA VAL A 84 -5.48 4.09 -17.10
C VAL A 84 -5.18 5.05 -18.24
N LEU A 85 -4.56 4.54 -19.32
CA LEU A 85 -4.28 5.26 -20.57
C LEU A 85 -4.97 4.51 -21.70
N GLY A 86 -6.27 4.73 -21.83
CA GLY A 86 -7.09 4.17 -22.89
C GLY A 86 -8.34 5.02 -23.04
N ASP A 87 -8.28 5.99 -23.94
CA ASP A 87 -9.45 6.51 -24.64
C ASP A 87 -9.66 5.67 -25.92
#